data_AF-A0A246U1J9-F1
#
_entry.id   AF-A0A246U1J9-F1
#
_cell.length_a   1.000
_cell.length_b   1.000
_cell.length_c   1.000
_cell.angle_alpha   90.00
_cell.angle_beta   90.00
_cell.angle_gamma   90.00
#
_symmetry.space_group_name_H-M   'P 1'
#
loop_
_entity.id
_entity.type
_entity.pdbx_description
1 polymer ?
#
loop_
_entity_poly.entity_id
_entity_poly.type
_entity_poly.pdbx_seq_one_letter_code
_entity_poly.pdbx_strand_id
1 'polypeptide(L)'
;MRRLVNLAAATAAAFCLSDGLEAPPIPRELLAGPREVAGPIPVSLPGAATAGTGIGSPYDLLIELNGGVLWAPATASADPVTKFGDEARSVFGPMPDGACTGANSQQVGLEVDGNVVTLEPNRSKTGAPLEFAHRDIAGRLVKWTNAVDRCDKPSLAGGVTFCGMNSRIGRVTRNHVQWLFLCRKSSESLELEMEPYWTATDPRFSRYSAIGFNDVTGEIAFLDGRKDRFVFDWTEPFPPPGGASYDDAAGRRAAAELYDGGSKVDCVLCHDNKKPTVIDPHMQQARVGYFAGRHDRRAALGMGNFLPGRIARPDAPFRVIGSGYAAAHASTLLEARSILIEGHPCSGCHSLTTLESGRRFSADATGKTPILPNATVMQNAALFAQKGALALVQNHRTEWASASGAGRISPWMTPEHGGSLWKGVRDLNNDEWLRLSRCAWGLGASECGYRPLFTQCPPPGSGGDTFIPTDFSAEVHFYPGISAGVQRILRLSWKYLNGYGDVPARDDVRFNVAFKTVDVPLAKGAPTRPEYPTADEAKGISFVAAADGVGRSGSATLLKDVSFAGHEKWTDPAPSDTPRLYHVDVPAACGKRYLFRIVPARFCFDNTGIRFSEADYLLYRDVDCGR
;
A
#
# COMPACT_ATOMS: atom_id res chain seq x y z
N MET A 1 19.72 -37.05 -35.61
CA MET A 1 18.61 -36.50 -36.40
C MET A 1 17.45 -37.50 -36.66
N ARG A 2 17.02 -38.29 -35.65
CA ARG A 2 15.74 -39.05 -35.67
C ARG A 2 15.45 -39.64 -34.28
N ARG A 3 15.36 -38.79 -33.25
CA ARG A 3 14.92 -39.11 -31.88
C ARG A 3 14.58 -37.86 -31.05
N LEU A 4 14.13 -36.80 -31.73
CA LEU A 4 13.83 -35.47 -31.18
C LEU A 4 12.41 -34.99 -31.54
N VAL A 5 11.51 -35.91 -31.92
CA VAL A 5 10.16 -35.57 -32.42
C VAL A 5 9.02 -36.02 -31.49
N ASN A 6 9.29 -36.72 -30.38
CA ASN A 6 8.23 -37.25 -29.50
C ASN A 6 8.15 -36.61 -28.09
N LEU A 7 8.71 -35.42 -27.87
CA LEU A 7 8.57 -34.71 -26.58
C LEU A 7 7.87 -33.34 -26.68
N ALA A 8 7.35 -32.99 -27.86
CA ALA A 8 6.59 -31.75 -28.10
C ALA A 8 5.06 -31.96 -28.14
N ALA A 9 4.56 -33.16 -27.87
CA ALA A 9 3.14 -33.51 -28.03
C ALA A 9 2.34 -33.66 -26.72
N ALA A 10 2.92 -33.33 -25.55
CA ALA A 10 2.24 -33.48 -24.26
C ALA A 10 1.83 -32.15 -23.58
N THR A 11 2.11 -31.00 -24.18
CA THR A 11 1.74 -29.67 -23.65
C THR A 11 0.64 -28.96 -24.43
N ALA A 12 0.05 -29.59 -25.45
CA ALA A 12 -0.97 -28.99 -26.31
C ALA A 12 -2.42 -29.51 -26.08
N ALA A 13 -2.70 -30.17 -24.94
CA ALA A 13 -4.00 -30.80 -24.67
C ALA A 13 -4.76 -30.22 -23.45
N ALA A 14 -4.49 -28.98 -23.05
CA ALA A 14 -5.22 -28.31 -21.97
C ALA A 14 -5.78 -26.91 -22.34
N PHE A 15 -5.75 -26.54 -23.63
CA PHE A 15 -6.23 -25.22 -24.09
C PHE A 15 -7.32 -25.25 -25.17
N CYS A 16 -7.97 -26.39 -25.41
CA CYS A 16 -9.13 -26.44 -26.30
C CYS A 16 -10.29 -27.17 -25.62
N LEU A 17 -11.21 -26.39 -25.05
CA LEU A 17 -12.65 -26.66 -25.00
C LEU A 17 -13.32 -25.43 -24.41
N SER A 18 -13.84 -24.58 -25.30
CA SER A 18 -15.09 -23.83 -25.15
C SER A 18 -15.15 -22.74 -26.22
N ASP A 19 -15.56 -23.12 -27.43
CA ASP A 19 -16.29 -22.23 -28.33
C ASP A 19 -17.25 -23.07 -29.17
N GLY A 20 -18.50 -22.61 -29.28
CA GLY A 20 -19.43 -23.06 -30.31
C GLY A 20 -20.84 -23.42 -29.85
N LEU A 21 -21.67 -22.41 -29.55
CA LEU A 21 -23.04 -22.38 -30.06
C LEU A 21 -23.40 -20.95 -30.45
N GLU A 22 -23.32 -20.67 -31.75
CA GLU A 22 -23.67 -19.41 -32.42
C GLU A 22 -25.17 -19.28 -32.68
N ALA A 23 -25.67 -18.03 -32.69
CA ALA A 23 -26.32 -17.37 -33.85
C ALA A 23 -26.81 -15.95 -33.45
N PRO A 24 -27.11 -15.02 -34.39
CA PRO A 24 -26.25 -14.39 -35.41
C PRO A 24 -26.28 -12.83 -35.32
N PRO A 25 -25.46 -12.08 -36.10
CA PRO A 25 -25.37 -10.62 -36.02
C PRO A 25 -26.26 -9.87 -37.02
N ILE A 26 -26.76 -8.70 -36.62
CA ILE A 26 -27.42 -7.70 -37.48
C ILE A 26 -26.50 -6.45 -37.54
N PRO A 27 -26.27 -5.84 -38.71
CA PRO A 27 -25.16 -4.92 -38.94
C PRO A 27 -25.45 -3.46 -38.55
N ARG A 28 -24.37 -2.74 -38.20
CA ARG A 28 -24.30 -1.30 -37.99
C ARG A 28 -23.90 -0.61 -39.29
N GLU A 29 -24.73 0.28 -39.81
CA GLU A 29 -24.33 1.28 -40.81
C GLU A 29 -23.87 2.58 -40.12
N LEU A 30 -22.71 3.07 -40.57
CA LEU A 30 -22.25 4.45 -40.42
C LEU A 30 -23.02 5.35 -41.39
N LEU A 31 -23.27 6.61 -41.03
CA LEU A 31 -23.15 7.77 -41.92
C LEU A 31 -23.08 9.09 -41.13
N ALA A 32 -22.39 10.07 -41.68
CA ALA A 32 -21.84 11.25 -41.03
C ALA A 32 -22.56 12.57 -41.39
N GLY A 33 -22.64 13.48 -40.41
CA GLY A 33 -22.61 14.97 -40.49
C GLY A 33 -23.87 15.72 -41.00
N PRO A 34 -23.89 17.08 -40.99
CA PRO A 34 -23.36 18.06 -40.01
C PRO A 34 -24.30 19.30 -39.75
N ARG A 35 -23.87 20.22 -38.84
CA ARG A 35 -24.32 21.63 -38.59
C ARG A 35 -25.66 21.81 -37.82
N GLU A 36 -25.87 22.81 -36.95
CA GLU A 36 -25.58 24.25 -37.11
C GLU A 36 -25.62 25.03 -35.77
N VAL A 37 -24.98 26.22 -35.77
CA VAL A 37 -24.88 27.21 -34.69
C VAL A 37 -26.06 28.18 -34.73
N ALA A 38 -26.64 28.56 -33.58
CA ALA A 38 -27.36 29.83 -33.44
C ALA A 38 -27.35 30.34 -31.98
N GLY A 39 -26.84 31.57 -31.81
CA GLY A 39 -26.90 32.36 -30.59
C GLY A 39 -28.24 33.13 -30.41
N PRO A 40 -28.32 34.06 -29.44
CA PRO A 40 -29.50 34.28 -28.58
C PRO A 40 -30.27 35.59 -28.87
N ILE A 41 -31.60 35.65 -28.64
CA ILE A 41 -32.37 36.91 -28.46
C ILE A 41 -33.61 36.69 -27.54
N PRO A 42 -34.03 37.68 -26.72
CA PRO A 42 -34.88 37.54 -25.53
C PRO A 42 -36.35 37.94 -25.75
N VAL A 43 -37.27 37.51 -24.87
CA VAL A 43 -38.60 38.10 -24.71
C VAL A 43 -39.03 38.14 -23.24
N SER A 44 -39.50 39.32 -22.83
CA SER A 44 -39.83 39.76 -21.48
C SER A 44 -41.18 39.25 -20.95
N LEU A 45 -41.22 39.09 -19.62
CA LEU A 45 -42.37 38.99 -18.68
C LEU A 45 -43.43 40.11 -18.88
N PRO A 46 -44.73 39.91 -18.50
CA PRO A 46 -45.12 40.03 -17.08
C PRO A 46 -46.29 39.15 -16.60
N GLY A 47 -46.18 38.68 -15.36
CA GLY A 47 -47.27 38.05 -14.60
C GLY A 47 -46.85 37.89 -13.15
N ALA A 48 -47.03 38.96 -12.37
CA ALA A 48 -46.68 39.01 -10.96
C ALA A 48 -47.64 38.20 -10.07
N ALA A 49 -47.09 37.78 -8.93
CA ALA A 49 -47.76 37.42 -7.68
C ALA A 49 -48.42 36.03 -7.59
N THR A 50 -47.63 35.06 -7.11
CA THR A 50 -47.80 34.56 -5.74
C THR A 50 -46.43 34.12 -5.22
N ALA A 51 -45.82 34.99 -4.41
CA ALA A 51 -44.64 34.65 -3.63
C ALA A 51 -45.08 33.67 -2.51
N GLY A 52 -45.06 32.38 -2.83
CA GLY A 52 -44.90 31.36 -1.82
C GLY A 52 -43.43 31.37 -1.40
N THR A 53 -43.13 31.89 -0.22
CA THR A 53 -41.86 31.62 0.46
C THR A 53 -41.76 30.12 0.65
N GLY A 54 -41.11 29.43 -0.29
CA GLY A 54 -40.72 28.05 -0.11
C GLY A 54 -39.83 27.99 1.12
N ILE A 55 -40.34 27.40 2.19
CA ILE A 55 -39.52 27.03 3.34
C ILE A 55 -38.51 26.02 2.79
N GLY A 56 -37.27 26.47 2.57
CA GLY A 56 -36.17 25.57 2.25
C GLY A 56 -36.13 24.45 3.28
N SER A 57 -35.72 23.26 2.84
CA SER A 57 -35.57 22.12 3.74
C SER A 57 -34.68 22.54 4.92
N PRO A 58 -34.97 22.14 6.18
CA PRO A 58 -34.08 22.45 7.32
C PRO A 58 -32.64 21.94 7.12
N TYR A 59 -32.43 21.03 6.17
CA TYR A 59 -31.11 20.55 5.75
C TYR A 59 -30.37 21.54 4.85
N ASP A 60 -31.05 22.38 4.07
CA ASP A 60 -30.41 23.32 3.13
C ASP A 60 -29.56 24.34 3.90
N LEU A 61 -30.09 24.86 5.02
CA LEU A 61 -29.34 25.77 5.88
C LEU A 61 -28.17 25.07 6.58
N LEU A 62 -28.31 23.80 6.96
CA LEU A 62 -27.18 23.04 7.53
C LEU A 62 -26.06 22.85 6.51
N ILE A 63 -26.40 22.65 5.24
CA ILE A 63 -25.45 22.54 4.14
C ILE A 63 -24.78 23.90 3.87
N GLU A 64 -25.55 25.00 3.84
CA GLU A 64 -24.98 26.35 3.68
C GLU A 64 -23.95 26.66 4.78
N LEU A 65 -24.26 26.28 6.03
CA LEU A 65 -23.39 26.56 7.18
C LEU A 65 -22.16 25.65 7.25
N ASN A 66 -22.26 24.39 6.82
CA ASN A 66 -21.24 23.37 7.09
C ASN A 66 -20.63 22.72 5.84
N GLY A 67 -21.16 22.98 4.64
CA GLY A 67 -20.82 22.24 3.42
C GLY A 67 -19.31 22.19 3.11
N GLY A 68 -18.55 23.23 3.49
CA GLY A 68 -17.10 23.26 3.34
C GLY A 68 -16.33 22.22 4.16
N VAL A 69 -16.92 21.68 5.22
CA VAL A 69 -16.27 20.70 6.11
C VAL A 69 -16.93 19.31 6.09
N LEU A 70 -18.04 19.11 5.37
CA LEU A 70 -18.76 17.82 5.32
C LEU A 70 -18.29 16.99 4.13
N TRP A 71 -17.21 16.22 4.30
CA TRP A 71 -16.68 15.40 3.21
C TRP A 71 -15.78 14.26 3.69
N ALA A 72 -15.96 13.09 3.06
CA ALA A 72 -15.12 11.92 3.29
C ALA A 72 -13.71 12.08 2.66
N PRO A 73 -12.64 11.60 3.32
CA PRO A 73 -11.30 11.59 2.76
C PRO A 73 -11.22 10.68 1.54
N ALA A 74 -10.26 10.95 0.66
CA ALA A 74 -9.86 10.13 -0.51
C ALA A 74 -11.02 9.48 -1.29
N THR A 75 -11.52 10.15 -2.34
CA THR A 75 -12.36 9.56 -3.42
C THR A 75 -12.50 10.54 -4.61
N ALA A 76 -11.48 11.35 -4.92
CA ALA A 76 -11.60 12.30 -6.04
C ALA A 76 -11.70 11.58 -7.39
N SER A 77 -11.13 10.37 -7.48
CA SER A 77 -11.10 9.59 -8.72
C SER A 77 -11.73 8.21 -8.57
N ALA A 78 -12.34 7.75 -9.67
CA ALA A 78 -12.75 6.36 -9.87
C ALA A 78 -11.69 5.53 -10.62
N ASP A 79 -10.67 6.17 -11.20
CA ASP A 79 -9.55 5.47 -11.83
C ASP A 79 -8.72 4.73 -10.75
N PRO A 80 -8.41 3.43 -10.92
CA PRO A 80 -7.77 2.63 -9.87
C PRO A 80 -6.44 3.19 -9.34
N VAL A 81 -5.60 3.75 -10.23
CA VAL A 81 -4.27 4.24 -9.85
C VAL A 81 -4.38 5.52 -9.04
N THR A 82 -5.16 6.49 -9.54
CA THR A 82 -5.34 7.78 -8.88
C THR A 82 -6.19 7.66 -7.62
N LYS A 83 -7.19 6.76 -7.60
CA LYS A 83 -7.92 6.39 -6.38
C LYS A 83 -7.00 5.80 -5.33
N PHE A 84 -6.15 4.84 -5.70
CA PHE A 84 -5.15 4.31 -4.78
C PHE A 84 -4.27 5.44 -4.24
N GLY A 85 -3.81 6.34 -5.11
CA GLY A 85 -2.94 7.45 -4.72
C GLY A 85 -3.60 8.37 -3.70
N ASP A 86 -4.89 8.66 -3.87
CA ASP A 86 -5.69 9.43 -2.91
C ASP A 86 -5.79 8.71 -1.55
N GLU A 87 -6.05 7.40 -1.55
CA GLU A 87 -6.17 6.58 -0.34
C GLU A 87 -4.84 6.47 0.42
N ALA A 88 -3.74 6.22 -0.31
CA ALA A 88 -2.41 6.15 0.26
C ALA A 88 -1.99 7.49 0.85
N ARG A 89 -2.27 8.60 0.16
CA ARG A 89 -2.01 9.96 0.63
C ARG A 89 -2.73 10.28 1.94
N SER A 90 -3.99 9.86 2.11
CA SER A 90 -4.71 10.05 3.37
C SER A 90 -4.08 9.32 4.56
N VAL A 91 -3.36 8.22 4.32
CA VAL A 91 -2.73 7.42 5.40
C VAL A 91 -1.28 7.81 5.64
N PHE A 92 -0.51 8.00 4.56
CA PHE A 92 0.93 8.22 4.59
C PHE A 92 1.35 9.69 4.42
N GLY A 93 0.39 10.58 4.16
CA GLY A 93 0.65 11.96 3.74
C GLY A 93 1.16 12.05 2.29
N PRO A 94 1.63 13.24 1.87
CA PRO A 94 2.13 13.46 0.52
C PRO A 94 3.25 12.47 0.14
N MET A 95 3.07 11.80 -0.99
CA MET A 95 4.02 10.83 -1.53
C MET A 95 5.16 11.55 -2.28
N PRO A 96 6.42 11.10 -2.15
CA PRO A 96 7.52 11.66 -2.92
C PRO A 96 7.51 11.12 -4.35
N ASP A 97 8.12 11.88 -5.26
CA ASP A 97 8.44 11.41 -6.61
C ASP A 97 9.37 10.17 -6.55
N GLY A 98 9.25 9.31 -7.54
CA GLY A 98 10.11 8.13 -7.66
C GLY A 98 11.56 8.53 -7.89
N ALA A 99 12.46 8.04 -7.03
CA ALA A 99 13.89 8.38 -7.07
C ALA A 99 14.74 7.13 -7.34
N CYS A 100 15.19 6.91 -8.57
CA CYS A 100 16.11 5.83 -8.93
C CYS A 100 17.52 6.33 -9.26
N THR A 101 17.84 7.57 -8.90
CA THR A 101 19.15 8.20 -9.09
C THR A 101 19.50 9.08 -7.90
N GLY A 102 20.75 9.54 -7.84
CA GLY A 102 21.23 10.46 -6.80
C GLY A 102 21.58 9.80 -5.46
N ALA A 103 21.77 10.64 -4.43
CA ALA A 103 22.22 10.22 -3.09
C ALA A 103 21.21 9.31 -2.36
N ASN A 104 19.94 9.38 -2.77
CA ASN A 104 18.84 8.58 -2.25
C ASN A 104 18.57 7.33 -3.10
N SER A 105 19.51 6.93 -3.94
CA SER A 105 19.46 5.67 -4.68
C SER A 105 20.75 4.86 -4.54
N GLN A 106 20.63 3.55 -4.58
CA GLN A 106 21.72 2.61 -4.60
C GLN A 106 21.59 1.64 -5.78
N GLN A 107 22.72 1.39 -6.45
CA GLN A 107 22.84 0.39 -7.50
C GLN A 107 22.97 -1.01 -6.89
N VAL A 108 22.27 -1.97 -7.49
CA VAL A 108 22.38 -3.41 -7.20
C VAL A 108 23.53 -3.97 -8.03
N GLY A 109 24.58 -4.43 -7.36
CA GLY A 109 25.73 -5.07 -7.99
C GLY A 109 25.53 -6.56 -8.23
N LEU A 110 26.43 -7.16 -9.00
CA LEU A 110 26.44 -8.57 -9.34
C LEU A 110 27.69 -9.25 -8.76
N GLU A 111 27.52 -10.47 -8.25
CA GLU A 111 28.60 -11.29 -7.71
C GLU A 111 28.65 -12.65 -8.42
N VAL A 112 29.85 -13.06 -8.84
CA VAL A 112 30.12 -14.36 -9.47
C VAL A 112 31.43 -14.92 -8.92
N ASP A 113 31.35 -16.11 -8.30
CA ASP A 113 32.48 -16.79 -7.66
C ASP A 113 33.18 -15.92 -6.61
N GLY A 114 32.42 -15.10 -5.87
CA GLY A 114 32.92 -14.14 -4.89
C GLY A 114 33.57 -12.89 -5.47
N ASN A 115 33.50 -12.68 -6.80
CA ASN A 115 34.01 -11.49 -7.47
C ASN A 115 32.87 -10.53 -7.80
N VAL A 116 33.14 -9.23 -7.67
CA VAL A 116 32.24 -8.19 -8.17
C VAL A 116 32.31 -8.16 -9.69
N VAL A 117 31.16 -8.19 -10.35
CA VAL A 117 31.06 -8.22 -11.81
C VAL A 117 30.46 -6.92 -12.34
N THR A 118 31.16 -6.32 -13.31
CA THR A 118 30.73 -5.12 -14.05
C THR A 118 30.83 -5.33 -15.55
N LEU A 119 29.89 -4.80 -16.34
CA LEU A 119 29.97 -4.80 -17.80
C LEU A 119 30.67 -3.52 -18.26
N GLU A 120 31.86 -3.64 -18.86
CA GLU A 120 32.67 -2.51 -19.29
C GLU A 120 33.52 -2.82 -20.55
N PRO A 121 34.02 -1.80 -21.28
CA PRO A 121 34.86 -2.02 -22.47
C PRO A 121 36.21 -2.65 -22.13
N ASN A 122 36.52 -3.81 -22.70
CA ASN A 122 37.81 -4.47 -22.53
C ASN A 122 38.88 -3.84 -23.44
N ARG A 123 39.58 -2.83 -22.94
CA ARG A 123 40.63 -2.09 -23.66
C ARG A 123 41.85 -2.92 -24.06
N SER A 124 41.99 -4.15 -23.55
CA SER A 124 43.07 -5.05 -23.97
C SER A 124 42.80 -5.75 -25.31
N LYS A 125 41.56 -5.68 -25.83
CA LYS A 125 41.14 -6.25 -27.11
C LYS A 125 40.87 -5.15 -28.14
N THR A 126 41.17 -5.43 -29.41
CA THR A 126 40.89 -4.53 -30.52
C THR A 126 39.41 -4.15 -30.56
N GLY A 127 39.11 -2.87 -30.71
CA GLY A 127 37.74 -2.35 -30.71
C GLY A 127 37.09 -2.23 -29.33
N ALA A 128 37.79 -2.61 -28.25
CA ALA A 128 37.31 -2.53 -26.86
C ALA A 128 35.87 -3.06 -26.65
N PRO A 129 35.58 -4.33 -27.01
CA PRO A 129 34.25 -4.90 -26.86
C PRO A 129 33.79 -4.87 -25.39
N LEU A 130 32.48 -4.76 -25.17
CA LEU A 130 31.90 -4.91 -23.83
C LEU A 130 32.09 -6.36 -23.35
N GLU A 131 32.68 -6.52 -22.18
CA GLU A 131 32.85 -7.80 -21.52
C GLU A 131 32.63 -7.66 -20.01
N PHE A 132 32.31 -8.75 -19.34
CA PHE A 132 32.13 -8.78 -17.89
C PHE A 132 33.50 -8.83 -17.21
N ALA A 133 33.86 -7.76 -16.52
CA ALA A 133 35.05 -7.68 -15.68
C ALA A 133 34.74 -8.25 -14.29
N HIS A 134 35.52 -9.25 -13.86
CA HIS A 134 35.44 -9.84 -12.53
C HIS A 134 36.54 -9.25 -11.67
N ARG A 135 36.18 -8.62 -10.55
CA ARG A 135 37.13 -7.98 -9.63
C ARG A 135 37.04 -8.59 -8.25
N ASP A 136 38.19 -8.85 -7.65
CA ASP A 136 38.27 -9.34 -6.27
C ASP A 136 37.88 -8.24 -5.26
N ILE A 137 37.89 -8.59 -3.98
CA ILE A 137 37.55 -7.71 -2.87
C ILE A 137 38.47 -6.47 -2.74
N ALA A 138 39.65 -6.53 -3.35
CA ALA A 138 40.62 -5.43 -3.40
C ALA A 138 40.46 -4.58 -4.67
N GLY A 139 39.45 -4.87 -5.50
CA GLY A 139 39.18 -4.19 -6.77
C GLY A 139 40.08 -4.63 -7.92
N ARG A 140 40.93 -5.64 -7.73
CA ARG A 140 41.86 -6.12 -8.76
C ARG A 140 41.09 -6.96 -9.77
N LEU A 141 41.32 -6.69 -11.04
CA LEU A 141 40.77 -7.47 -12.13
C LEU A 141 41.33 -8.90 -12.09
N VAL A 142 40.45 -9.89 -11.98
CA VAL A 142 40.76 -11.32 -11.89
C VAL A 142 40.62 -11.99 -13.26
N LYS A 143 39.48 -11.77 -13.93
CA LYS A 143 39.18 -12.36 -15.24
C LYS A 143 38.18 -11.50 -16.02
N TRP A 144 38.13 -11.71 -17.33
CA TRP A 144 37.07 -11.24 -18.21
C TRP A 144 36.23 -12.42 -18.66
N THR A 145 34.91 -12.26 -18.75
CA THR A 145 34.01 -13.24 -19.38
C THR A 145 33.10 -12.56 -20.41
N ASN A 146 32.63 -13.34 -21.37
CA ASN A 146 31.68 -12.91 -22.39
C ASN A 146 30.22 -13.32 -22.08
N ALA A 147 30.02 -14.04 -20.98
CA ALA A 147 28.71 -14.45 -20.51
C ALA A 147 28.72 -14.55 -18.98
N VAL A 148 27.51 -14.49 -18.41
CA VAL A 148 27.24 -14.76 -16.99
C VAL A 148 26.00 -15.63 -16.92
N ASP A 149 26.21 -16.94 -16.99
CA ASP A 149 25.13 -17.94 -16.93
C ASP A 149 24.75 -18.29 -15.49
N ARG A 150 25.64 -17.95 -14.54
CA ARG A 150 25.49 -18.21 -13.12
C ARG A 150 26.02 -17.07 -12.29
N CYS A 151 25.37 -16.79 -11.18
CA CYS A 151 25.80 -15.82 -10.18
C CYS A 151 25.62 -16.34 -8.77
N ASP A 152 26.23 -15.66 -7.81
CA ASP A 152 26.27 -16.13 -6.43
C ASP A 152 24.89 -16.01 -5.76
N LYS A 153 24.12 -15.00 -6.17
CA LYS A 153 22.71 -14.80 -5.80
C LYS A 153 21.90 -14.54 -7.06
N PRO A 154 21.45 -15.60 -7.76
CA PRO A 154 20.48 -15.39 -8.79
C PRO A 154 19.23 -14.77 -8.16
N SER A 155 18.68 -13.75 -8.79
CA SER A 155 17.34 -13.26 -8.53
C SER A 155 16.39 -14.41 -8.79
N LEU A 156 15.70 -14.81 -7.75
CA LEU A 156 14.65 -15.83 -7.76
C LEU A 156 13.26 -15.19 -7.97
N ALA A 157 13.26 -13.91 -8.36
CA ALA A 157 12.17 -13.24 -9.04
C ALA A 157 12.00 -13.87 -10.44
N GLY A 158 11.39 -15.05 -10.48
CA GLY A 158 11.04 -15.69 -11.75
C GLY A 158 10.24 -14.70 -12.60
N GLY A 159 10.79 -14.29 -13.74
CA GLY A 159 10.19 -13.32 -14.66
C GLY A 159 10.86 -11.94 -14.76
N VAL A 160 12.04 -11.71 -14.13
CA VAL A 160 12.83 -10.46 -14.31
C VAL A 160 14.20 -10.71 -14.93
N THR A 161 15.16 -11.17 -14.15
CA THR A 161 16.51 -11.52 -14.60
C THR A 161 17.10 -12.46 -13.58
N PHE A 162 17.75 -13.53 -14.00
CA PHE A 162 18.41 -14.43 -13.05
C PHE A 162 19.63 -13.75 -12.42
N CYS A 163 20.50 -13.13 -13.20
CA CYS A 163 21.67 -12.42 -12.67
C CYS A 163 21.57 -10.91 -12.86
N GLY A 164 20.50 -10.28 -12.35
CA GLY A 164 20.24 -8.85 -12.59
C GLY A 164 21.33 -7.93 -12.05
N MET A 165 22.00 -7.19 -12.95
CA MET A 165 22.98 -6.17 -12.58
C MET A 165 22.50 -4.76 -12.90
N ASN A 166 23.02 -3.77 -12.18
CA ASN A 166 22.82 -2.35 -12.45
C ASN A 166 21.36 -1.88 -12.36
N SER A 167 20.48 -2.70 -11.77
CA SER A 167 19.20 -2.28 -11.22
C SER A 167 19.43 -1.30 -10.07
N ARG A 168 18.39 -0.55 -9.68
CA ARG A 168 18.50 0.50 -8.66
C ARG A 168 17.34 0.44 -7.66
N ILE A 169 17.68 0.70 -6.41
CA ILE A 169 16.71 0.95 -5.35
C ILE A 169 16.80 2.40 -4.92
N GLY A 170 15.66 3.07 -4.86
CA GLY A 170 15.45 4.38 -4.28
C GLY A 170 14.88 4.28 -2.89
N ARG A 171 15.27 5.17 -2.00
CA ARG A 171 14.66 5.29 -0.67
C ARG A 171 14.46 6.75 -0.32
N VAL A 172 13.23 7.11 0.01
CA VAL A 172 12.86 8.40 0.58
C VAL A 172 12.22 8.15 1.93
N THR A 173 12.66 8.85 2.97
CA THR A 173 12.10 8.72 4.33
C THR A 173 11.59 10.08 4.78
N ARG A 174 10.35 10.10 5.29
CA ARG A 174 9.69 11.27 5.89
C ARG A 174 9.12 10.81 7.23
N ASN A 175 9.77 11.21 8.33
CA ASN A 175 9.46 10.71 9.67
C ASN A 175 9.44 9.17 9.71
N HIS A 176 8.32 8.58 10.11
CA HIS A 176 8.09 7.15 10.21
C HIS A 176 7.63 6.49 8.91
N VAL A 177 7.42 7.28 7.85
CA VAL A 177 7.02 6.79 6.52
C VAL A 177 8.24 6.66 5.62
N GLN A 178 8.40 5.49 5.00
CA GLN A 178 9.46 5.18 4.05
C GLN A 178 8.85 4.80 2.71
N TRP A 179 9.34 5.41 1.64
CA TRP A 179 9.03 5.06 0.27
C TRP A 179 10.24 4.42 -0.40
N LEU A 180 10.06 3.21 -0.93
CA LEU A 180 11.05 2.49 -1.71
C LEU A 180 10.62 2.48 -3.18
N PHE A 181 11.58 2.75 -4.06
CA PHE A 181 11.39 2.73 -5.51
C PHE A 181 12.32 1.71 -6.14
N LEU A 182 11.80 0.80 -6.96
CA LEU A 182 12.56 -0.31 -7.50
C LEU A 182 12.61 -0.19 -9.02
N CYS A 183 13.76 0.18 -9.57
CA CYS A 183 13.99 0.31 -11.01
C CYS A 183 14.90 -0.82 -11.49
N ARG A 184 14.33 -1.85 -12.11
CA ARG A 184 15.05 -3.09 -12.40
C ARG A 184 15.24 -3.30 -13.90
N LYS A 185 16.47 -3.64 -14.27
CA LYS A 185 16.81 -4.07 -15.63
C LYS A 185 16.39 -5.52 -15.83
N SER A 186 15.86 -5.82 -17.01
CA SER A 186 15.34 -7.13 -17.40
C SER A 186 15.11 -7.22 -18.91
N SER A 187 15.37 -8.40 -19.46
CA SER A 187 15.22 -8.78 -20.87
C SER A 187 14.13 -9.85 -21.03
N GLU A 188 13.77 -10.20 -22.27
CA GLU A 188 12.84 -11.31 -22.54
C GLU A 188 13.43 -12.68 -22.18
N SER A 189 14.75 -12.85 -22.39
CA SER A 189 15.50 -14.05 -22.02
C SER A 189 15.66 -14.20 -20.50
N LEU A 190 15.50 -13.11 -19.75
CA LEU A 190 15.86 -12.99 -18.34
C LEU A 190 17.37 -13.18 -18.07
N GLU A 191 18.19 -13.18 -19.12
CA GLU A 191 19.63 -13.33 -19.04
C GLU A 191 20.36 -12.00 -19.25
N LEU A 192 21.61 -11.95 -18.78
CA LEU A 192 22.50 -10.84 -19.05
C LEU A 192 23.08 -10.93 -20.46
N GLU A 193 23.13 -9.79 -21.14
CA GLU A 193 23.67 -9.67 -22.49
C GLU A 193 24.81 -8.65 -22.50
N MET A 194 25.77 -8.80 -23.42
CA MET A 194 26.90 -7.88 -23.57
C MET A 194 26.51 -6.61 -24.33
N GLU A 195 25.40 -6.00 -23.94
CA GLU A 195 24.84 -4.83 -24.60
C GLU A 195 24.90 -3.59 -23.70
N PRO A 196 24.93 -2.38 -24.28
CA PRO A 196 24.92 -1.13 -23.52
C PRO A 196 23.81 -1.06 -22.47
N TYR A 197 22.65 -1.68 -22.74
CA TYR A 197 21.53 -1.77 -21.81
C TYR A 197 21.94 -2.26 -20.42
N TRP A 198 22.89 -3.18 -20.29
CA TRP A 198 23.31 -3.73 -19.01
C TRP A 198 24.43 -2.94 -18.33
N THR A 199 24.93 -1.87 -18.93
CA THR A 199 25.96 -1.01 -18.32
C THR A 199 25.38 -0.14 -17.20
N ALA A 200 26.25 0.32 -16.29
CA ALA A 200 25.84 1.18 -15.17
C ALA A 200 25.43 2.60 -15.61
N THR A 201 25.91 3.02 -16.78
CA THR A 201 25.66 4.34 -17.38
C THR A 201 24.38 4.40 -18.20
N ASP A 202 23.90 3.28 -18.74
CA ASP A 202 22.64 3.26 -19.47
C ASP A 202 21.47 3.41 -18.48
N PRO A 203 20.60 4.41 -18.65
CA PRO A 203 19.57 4.73 -17.67
C PRO A 203 18.29 3.91 -17.81
N ARG A 204 18.21 3.07 -18.84
CA ARG A 204 17.02 2.34 -19.21
C ARG A 204 16.83 1.11 -18.34
N PHE A 205 15.57 0.78 -18.06
CA PHE A 205 15.16 -0.39 -17.30
C PHE A 205 13.74 -0.83 -17.71
N SER A 206 13.28 -2.03 -17.33
CA SER A 206 12.01 -2.57 -17.86
C SER A 206 10.97 -2.87 -16.79
N ARG A 207 11.30 -2.69 -15.51
CA ARG A 207 10.38 -2.96 -14.39
C ARG A 207 10.48 -1.88 -13.32
N TYR A 208 9.37 -1.18 -13.05
CA TYR A 208 9.24 -0.17 -12.00
C TYR A 208 8.27 -0.62 -10.90
N SER A 209 8.55 -0.29 -9.63
CA SER A 209 7.61 -0.45 -8.52
C SER A 209 7.85 0.60 -7.43
N ALA A 210 6.80 0.93 -6.67
CA ALA A 210 6.83 1.86 -5.55
C ALA A 210 6.16 1.23 -4.32
N ILE A 211 6.75 1.41 -3.13
CA ILE A 211 6.29 0.80 -1.88
C ILE A 211 6.39 1.82 -0.75
N GLY A 212 5.26 2.15 -0.12
CA GLY A 212 5.18 2.99 1.07
C GLY A 212 5.01 2.14 2.32
N PHE A 213 5.71 2.47 3.40
CA PHE A 213 5.62 1.76 4.67
C PHE A 213 5.71 2.69 5.87
N ASN A 214 4.88 2.47 6.88
CA ASN A 214 4.97 3.14 8.18
C ASN A 214 5.59 2.20 9.23
N ASP A 215 6.73 2.58 9.79
CA ASP A 215 7.50 1.74 10.70
C ASP A 215 6.99 1.70 12.16
N VAL A 216 5.97 2.50 12.48
CA VAL A 216 5.26 2.51 13.76
C VAL A 216 4.01 1.62 13.68
N THR A 217 3.21 1.75 12.63
CA THR A 217 1.88 1.11 12.53
C THR A 217 1.86 -0.18 11.72
N GLY A 218 2.90 -0.46 10.93
CA GLY A 218 2.89 -1.60 10.01
C GLY A 218 2.03 -1.36 8.76
N GLU A 219 1.58 -0.13 8.50
CA GLU A 219 0.79 0.19 7.30
C GLU A 219 1.67 0.12 6.05
N ILE A 220 1.19 -0.54 5.00
CA ILE A 220 1.89 -0.69 3.73
C ILE A 220 1.01 -0.36 2.52
N ALA A 221 1.61 0.32 1.55
CA ALA A 221 1.06 0.66 0.24
C ALA A 221 2.03 0.20 -0.85
N PHE A 222 1.54 -0.25 -2.00
CA PHE A 222 2.40 -0.65 -3.11
C PHE A 222 1.72 -0.53 -4.48
N LEU A 223 2.51 -0.21 -5.51
CA LEU A 223 2.11 -0.21 -6.92
C LEU A 223 3.25 -0.70 -7.80
N ASP A 224 2.86 -1.31 -8.92
CA ASP A 224 3.75 -1.60 -10.03
C ASP A 224 3.54 -0.64 -11.20
N GLY A 225 4.63 -0.37 -11.90
CA GLY A 225 4.57 0.23 -13.23
C GLY A 225 3.97 -0.73 -14.25
N ARG A 226 3.36 -0.20 -15.29
CA ARG A 226 2.87 -1.02 -16.41
C ARG A 226 4.01 -1.76 -17.08
N LYS A 227 3.72 -2.98 -17.55
CA LYS A 227 4.72 -3.87 -18.18
C LYS A 227 4.60 -3.96 -19.69
N ASP A 228 3.57 -3.37 -20.26
CA ASP A 228 3.40 -3.21 -21.71
C ASP A 228 4.24 -2.05 -22.27
N ARG A 229 4.78 -1.19 -21.39
CA ARG A 229 5.88 -0.28 -21.70
C ARG A 229 7.18 -1.08 -21.72
N PHE A 230 7.81 -1.17 -22.89
CA PHE A 230 9.02 -1.99 -23.07
C PHE A 230 10.22 -1.47 -22.26
N VAL A 231 10.30 -0.15 -22.00
CA VAL A 231 11.46 0.49 -21.35
C VAL A 231 11.05 1.78 -20.60
N PHE A 232 11.47 1.92 -19.34
CA PHE A 232 11.48 3.14 -18.52
C PHE A 232 12.89 3.76 -18.50
N ASP A 233 13.01 5.03 -18.11
CA ASP A 233 14.28 5.75 -17.99
C ASP A 233 14.34 6.51 -16.65
N TRP A 234 15.31 6.21 -15.79
CA TRP A 234 15.42 6.86 -14.47
C TRP A 234 16.06 8.25 -14.48
N THR A 235 16.40 8.79 -15.64
CA THR A 235 16.69 10.22 -15.80
C THR A 235 15.41 11.04 -15.92
N GLU A 236 14.27 10.40 -16.21
CA GLU A 236 12.95 11.03 -16.22
C GLU A 236 12.31 11.02 -14.83
N PRO A 237 11.44 12.00 -14.52
CA PRO A 237 10.68 12.00 -13.27
C PRO A 237 9.59 10.93 -13.28
N PHE A 238 9.44 10.23 -12.15
CA PHE A 238 8.32 9.32 -11.93
C PHE A 238 7.30 9.98 -11.00
N PRO A 239 6.13 10.42 -11.50
CA PRO A 239 5.12 11.01 -10.64
C PRO A 239 4.64 9.97 -9.61
N PRO A 240 4.33 10.37 -8.37
CA PRO A 240 3.74 9.47 -7.40
C PRO A 240 2.35 9.01 -7.87
N PRO A 241 1.86 7.85 -7.39
CA PRO A 241 0.48 7.43 -7.64
C PRO A 241 -0.50 8.54 -7.26
N GLY A 242 -1.45 8.88 -8.15
CA GLY A 242 -2.38 10.00 -7.88
C GLY A 242 -1.78 11.41 -8.03
N GLY A 243 -0.59 11.57 -8.64
CA GLY A 243 0.04 12.88 -8.87
C GLY A 243 0.58 13.52 -7.59
N ALA A 244 1.22 14.68 -7.70
CA ALA A 244 1.84 15.38 -6.56
C ALA A 244 0.79 15.94 -5.58
N SER A 245 -0.39 16.29 -6.07
CA SER A 245 -1.57 16.72 -5.29
C SER A 245 -2.87 16.27 -5.96
N TYR A 246 -4.00 16.50 -5.30
CA TYR A 246 -5.33 16.28 -5.90
C TYR A 246 -5.58 17.18 -7.12
N ASP A 247 -5.07 18.42 -7.10
CA ASP A 247 -5.23 19.40 -8.19
C ASP A 247 -4.19 19.25 -9.31
N ASP A 248 -3.21 18.36 -9.13
CA ASP A 248 -2.18 18.06 -10.12
C ASP A 248 -2.75 17.20 -11.26
N ALA A 249 -3.60 17.80 -12.09
CA ALA A 249 -4.25 17.11 -13.20
C ALA A 249 -3.25 16.50 -14.19
N ALA A 250 -2.09 17.15 -14.40
CA ALA A 250 -1.06 16.66 -15.30
C ALA A 250 -0.33 15.45 -14.73
N GLY A 251 0.16 15.54 -13.49
CA GLY A 251 0.83 14.42 -12.82
C GLY A 251 -0.11 13.25 -12.53
N ARG A 252 -1.39 13.52 -12.26
CA ARG A 252 -2.43 12.48 -12.13
C ARG A 252 -2.61 11.68 -13.42
N ARG A 253 -2.69 12.36 -14.57
CA ARG A 253 -2.72 11.68 -15.88
C ARG A 253 -1.44 10.88 -16.12
N ALA A 254 -0.28 11.48 -15.88
CA ALA A 254 0.99 10.80 -16.05
C ALA A 254 1.12 9.56 -15.16
N ALA A 255 0.64 9.62 -13.90
CA ALA A 255 0.60 8.48 -12.98
C ALA A 255 -0.33 7.37 -13.50
N ALA A 256 -1.54 7.71 -13.94
CA ALA A 256 -2.49 6.74 -14.50
C ALA A 256 -1.93 6.00 -15.74
N GLU A 257 -1.09 6.67 -16.52
CA GLU A 257 -0.40 6.05 -17.66
C GLU A 257 0.85 5.26 -17.27
N LEU A 258 1.51 5.59 -16.15
CA LEU A 258 2.74 4.95 -15.68
C LEU A 258 2.47 3.63 -14.94
N TYR A 259 1.47 3.60 -14.07
CA TYR A 259 1.21 2.49 -13.14
C TYR A 259 0.15 1.50 -13.65
N ASP A 260 0.22 0.26 -13.16
CA ASP A 260 -0.77 -0.78 -13.45
C ASP A 260 -2.03 -0.61 -12.56
N GLY A 261 -3.15 -0.28 -13.19
CA GLY A 261 -4.45 -0.14 -12.53
C GLY A 261 -5.21 -1.46 -12.30
N GLY A 262 -4.71 -2.60 -12.80
CA GLY A 262 -5.41 -3.88 -12.78
C GLY A 262 -5.48 -4.58 -11.41
N SER A 263 -5.05 -3.92 -10.33
CA SER A 263 -4.85 -4.53 -9.00
C SER A 263 -3.95 -5.78 -9.02
N LYS A 264 -3.22 -5.97 -10.13
CA LYS A 264 -2.19 -6.98 -10.32
C LYS A 264 -0.89 -6.38 -9.85
N VAL A 265 -0.61 -6.53 -8.57
CA VAL A 265 0.72 -6.20 -8.08
C VAL A 265 1.54 -7.46 -8.19
N ASP A 266 2.39 -7.47 -9.21
CA ASP A 266 3.34 -8.52 -9.46
C ASP A 266 4.59 -8.32 -8.60
N CYS A 267 4.41 -8.38 -7.27
CA CYS A 267 5.51 -8.21 -6.31
C CYS A 267 6.61 -9.27 -6.46
N VAL A 268 6.45 -10.29 -7.33
CA VAL A 268 7.56 -11.16 -7.75
C VAL A 268 8.74 -10.39 -8.28
N LEU A 269 8.51 -9.21 -8.82
CA LEU A 269 9.56 -8.33 -9.27
C LEU A 269 10.23 -7.59 -8.09
N CYS A 270 9.48 -7.29 -7.02
CA CYS A 270 9.86 -6.39 -5.91
C CYS A 270 10.63 -7.09 -4.80
N HIS A 271 10.46 -8.40 -4.73
CA HIS A 271 11.19 -9.26 -3.82
C HIS A 271 12.38 -9.86 -4.52
N ASP A 272 13.49 -9.92 -3.79
CA ASP A 272 14.32 -11.11 -3.80
C ASP A 272 13.39 -12.29 -3.43
N ASN A 273 12.65 -12.82 -4.42
CA ASN A 273 12.33 -14.25 -4.56
C ASN A 273 10.91 -14.72 -4.28
N LYS A 274 9.92 -13.83 -4.16
CA LYS A 274 8.56 -14.22 -3.75
C LYS A 274 7.53 -13.80 -4.79
N LYS A 275 6.72 -14.74 -5.31
CA LYS A 275 5.54 -14.47 -6.17
C LYS A 275 4.69 -13.29 -5.63
N PRO A 276 3.86 -12.61 -6.46
CA PRO A 276 3.08 -11.43 -6.11
C PRO A 276 2.48 -11.47 -4.71
N THR A 277 3.19 -10.92 -3.73
CA THR A 277 2.80 -10.91 -2.32
C THR A 277 3.41 -9.69 -1.66
N VAL A 278 2.60 -9.03 -0.83
CA VAL A 278 2.93 -7.82 -0.08
C VAL A 278 4.31 -7.94 0.56
N ILE A 279 5.13 -6.89 0.46
CA ILE A 279 6.42 -6.88 1.15
C ILE A 279 6.14 -6.93 2.65
N ASP A 280 6.80 -7.85 3.35
CA ASP A 280 7.05 -7.70 4.77
C ASP A 280 8.29 -6.80 4.88
N PRO A 281 8.15 -5.48 5.12
CA PRO A 281 9.27 -4.56 5.23
C PRO A 281 10.09 -4.79 6.49
N HIS A 282 9.66 -5.72 7.36
CA HIS A 282 10.44 -6.24 8.46
C HIS A 282 11.27 -7.49 8.05
N MET A 283 11.42 -7.73 6.75
CA MET A 283 12.50 -8.53 6.25
C MET A 283 13.79 -7.70 6.27
N GLN A 284 14.67 -8.00 7.23
CA GLN A 284 16.09 -7.86 6.95
C GLN A 284 16.36 -8.73 5.72
N GLN A 285 16.49 -8.12 4.53
CA GLN A 285 17.07 -8.85 3.40
C GLN A 285 18.50 -9.16 3.80
N ALA A 286 18.71 -10.41 4.19
CA ALA A 286 19.90 -10.75 4.91
C ALA A 286 21.11 -10.58 3.99
N ARG A 287 22.15 -10.01 4.57
CA ARG A 287 23.46 -9.84 3.94
C ARG A 287 24.03 -11.23 3.74
N VAL A 288 24.06 -11.72 2.52
CA VAL A 288 24.97 -12.84 2.22
C VAL A 288 26.27 -12.31 1.67
N GLY A 289 27.37 -12.67 2.34
CA GLY A 289 28.64 -12.85 1.63
C GLY A 289 29.76 -11.84 1.84
N TYR A 290 29.84 -11.05 2.93
CA TYR A 290 31.10 -10.34 3.23
C TYR A 290 31.45 -10.27 4.72
N PHE A 291 32.76 -10.36 4.98
CA PHE A 291 33.39 -10.56 6.29
C PHE A 291 33.34 -9.37 7.25
N ALA A 292 32.91 -8.19 6.80
CA ALA A 292 32.96 -6.97 7.60
C ALA A 292 31.61 -6.26 7.62
N GLY A 293 30.95 -6.25 8.78
CA GLY A 293 30.14 -5.16 9.32
C GLY A 293 28.94 -4.63 8.52
N ARG A 294 28.09 -3.86 9.21
CA ARG A 294 26.87 -3.31 8.61
C ARG A 294 27.11 -2.17 7.58
N HIS A 295 28.34 -1.67 7.50
CA HIS A 295 28.69 -0.45 6.76
C HIS A 295 29.77 -0.68 5.67
N ASP A 296 30.07 -1.93 5.31
CA ASP A 296 31.07 -2.19 4.28
C ASP A 296 30.52 -1.90 2.88
N ARG A 297 31.09 -0.88 2.25
CA ARG A 297 30.77 -0.43 0.88
C ARG A 297 31.19 -1.45 -0.20
N ARG A 298 31.94 -2.50 0.17
CA ARG A 298 32.48 -3.52 -0.75
C ARG A 298 31.55 -4.70 -1.01
N ALA A 299 30.44 -4.84 -0.28
CA ALA A 299 29.45 -5.87 -0.58
C ALA A 299 28.66 -5.45 -1.83
N ALA A 300 28.89 -6.10 -2.97
CA ALA A 300 28.24 -5.72 -4.23
C ALA A 300 26.72 -5.93 -4.18
N LEU A 301 26.23 -6.79 -3.28
CA LEU A 301 24.80 -6.97 -2.99
C LEU A 301 24.34 -6.33 -1.67
N GLY A 302 25.19 -5.53 -1.02
CA GLY A 302 24.90 -4.90 0.25
C GLY A 302 23.95 -3.71 0.11
N MET A 303 22.64 -3.95 0.04
CA MET A 303 21.62 -2.88 0.16
C MET A 303 21.58 -2.21 1.54
N GLY A 304 22.50 -2.57 2.46
CA GLY A 304 22.87 -1.75 3.62
C GLY A 304 21.70 -1.25 4.44
N ASN A 305 21.63 0.07 4.61
CA ASN A 305 20.54 0.78 5.28
C ASN A 305 19.42 1.20 4.30
N PHE A 306 19.47 0.79 3.03
CA PHE A 306 18.44 1.16 2.04
C PHE A 306 17.14 0.38 2.20
N LEU A 307 17.18 -0.74 2.91
CA LEU A 307 16.00 -1.49 3.31
C LEU A 307 15.70 -1.27 4.81
N PRO A 308 14.43 -1.31 5.24
CA PRO A 308 14.09 -1.12 6.64
C PRO A 308 14.70 -2.25 7.48
N GLY A 309 15.52 -1.90 8.47
CA GLY A 309 16.36 -2.85 9.21
C GLY A 309 15.69 -3.58 10.38
N ARG A 310 14.36 -3.61 10.47
CA ARG A 310 13.65 -4.20 11.62
C ARG A 310 13.38 -5.69 11.37
N ILE A 311 13.54 -6.50 12.42
CA ILE A 311 13.04 -7.87 12.46
C ILE A 311 11.52 -7.80 12.62
N ALA A 312 10.78 -8.65 11.91
CA ALA A 312 9.34 -8.72 12.03
C ALA A 312 8.93 -8.96 13.47
N ARG A 313 8.03 -8.09 13.94
CA ARG A 313 7.44 -8.16 15.26
C ARG A 313 6.20 -9.05 15.17
N PRO A 314 6.18 -10.23 15.81
CA PRO A 314 5.00 -11.09 15.83
C PRO A 314 3.76 -10.42 16.43
N ASP A 315 3.97 -9.31 17.16
CA ASP A 315 2.97 -8.44 17.77
C ASP A 315 2.56 -7.23 16.89
N ALA A 316 3.10 -7.09 15.66
CA ALA A 316 2.81 -5.98 14.76
C ALA A 316 2.42 -6.48 13.34
N PRO A 317 1.21 -7.06 13.16
CA PRO A 317 0.69 -7.42 11.84
C PRO A 317 0.56 -6.19 10.92
N PHE A 318 0.66 -6.40 9.61
CA PHE A 318 0.61 -5.32 8.61
C PHE A 318 -0.82 -4.90 8.27
N ARG A 319 -0.97 -3.67 7.81
CA ARG A 319 -2.23 -3.19 7.23
C ARG A 319 -2.03 -2.76 5.79
N VAL A 320 -2.71 -3.41 4.85
CA VAL A 320 -2.62 -3.09 3.42
C VAL A 320 -3.55 -1.92 3.09
N ILE A 321 -2.99 -0.83 2.57
CA ILE A 321 -3.74 0.33 2.09
C ILE A 321 -3.96 0.20 0.58
N GLY A 322 -5.19 0.45 0.15
CA GLY A 322 -5.61 0.37 -1.24
C GLY A 322 -6.87 -0.49 -1.35
N SER A 323 -8.04 0.13 -1.37
CA SER A 323 -9.34 -0.55 -1.27
C SER A 323 -9.56 -1.54 -2.41
N GLY A 324 -9.11 -1.20 -3.63
CA GLY A 324 -9.20 -2.09 -4.80
C GLY A 324 -8.38 -3.36 -4.64
N TYR A 325 -7.13 -3.24 -4.18
CA TYR A 325 -6.27 -4.40 -3.93
C TYR A 325 -6.80 -5.23 -2.76
N ALA A 326 -7.09 -4.59 -1.62
CA ALA A 326 -7.54 -5.29 -0.43
C ALA A 326 -8.88 -6.03 -0.67
N ALA A 327 -9.75 -5.49 -1.54
CA ALA A 327 -10.97 -6.18 -1.96
C ALA A 327 -10.67 -7.38 -2.87
N ALA A 328 -9.82 -7.21 -3.88
CA ALA A 328 -9.47 -8.28 -4.82
C ALA A 328 -8.76 -9.47 -4.15
N HIS A 329 -8.03 -9.22 -3.05
CA HIS A 329 -7.24 -10.22 -2.33
C HIS A 329 -7.75 -10.47 -0.90
N ALA A 330 -9.03 -10.20 -0.62
CA ALA A 330 -9.56 -10.22 0.75
C ALA A 330 -9.41 -11.58 1.45
N SER A 331 -9.79 -12.69 0.80
CA SER A 331 -9.62 -14.04 1.35
C SER A 331 -8.15 -14.33 1.62
N THR A 332 -7.31 -13.96 0.67
CA THR A 332 -5.86 -14.17 0.68
C THR A 332 -5.17 -13.43 1.83
N LEU A 333 -5.58 -12.20 2.10
CA LEU A 333 -5.08 -11.41 3.23
C LEU A 333 -5.60 -11.95 4.58
N LEU A 334 -6.84 -12.44 4.65
CA LEU A 334 -7.41 -12.99 5.88
C LEU A 334 -6.80 -14.34 6.28
N GLU A 335 -6.41 -15.16 5.31
CA GLU A 335 -5.83 -16.49 5.55
C GLU A 335 -4.31 -16.44 5.82
N ALA A 336 -3.64 -15.37 5.41
CA ALA A 336 -2.19 -15.21 5.58
C ALA A 336 -1.79 -15.04 7.05
N ARG A 337 -0.81 -15.85 7.46
CA ARG A 337 -0.30 -15.93 8.84
C ARG A 337 1.21 -15.81 8.87
N SER A 338 1.76 -15.27 9.94
CA SER A 338 3.16 -15.48 10.32
C SER A 338 3.30 -16.76 11.14
N ILE A 339 4.51 -17.30 11.18
CA ILE A 339 4.89 -18.56 11.83
C ILE A 339 6.09 -18.24 12.73
N LEU A 340 6.03 -18.67 13.98
CA LEU A 340 7.15 -18.60 14.90
C LEU A 340 7.32 -19.95 15.58
N ILE A 341 8.32 -20.71 15.14
CA ILE A 341 8.61 -22.05 15.67
C ILE A 341 9.68 -21.88 16.74
N GLU A 342 9.29 -22.04 18.01
CA GLU A 342 10.23 -21.91 19.14
C GLU A 342 11.43 -22.86 18.99
N GLY A 343 12.64 -22.31 19.16
CA GLY A 343 13.90 -23.04 19.02
C GLY A 343 14.28 -23.41 17.57
N HIS A 344 13.49 -23.04 16.56
CA HIS A 344 13.80 -23.35 15.18
C HIS A 344 14.84 -22.37 14.61
N PRO A 345 15.90 -22.84 13.92
CA PRO A 345 16.97 -21.97 13.41
C PRO A 345 16.48 -20.80 12.54
N CYS A 346 15.43 -21.02 11.74
CA CYS A 346 14.89 -19.99 10.84
C CYS A 346 14.08 -18.89 11.53
N SER A 347 13.50 -19.18 12.71
CA SER A 347 12.61 -18.24 13.41
C SER A 347 13.37 -17.18 14.21
N GLY A 348 14.67 -17.35 14.44
CA GLY A 348 15.50 -16.35 15.13
C GLY A 348 15.95 -15.17 14.26
N CYS A 349 15.62 -15.18 12.96
CA CYS A 349 16.33 -14.39 11.96
C CYS A 349 15.39 -13.75 10.93
N HIS A 350 14.32 -14.47 10.60
CA HIS A 350 13.38 -14.09 9.56
C HIS A 350 11.93 -14.19 10.05
N SER A 351 11.10 -13.27 9.55
CA SER A 351 9.66 -13.47 9.52
C SER A 351 9.34 -14.66 8.63
N LEU A 352 8.63 -15.63 9.18
CA LEU A 352 8.16 -16.79 8.43
C LEU A 352 6.67 -16.63 8.23
N THR A 353 6.15 -16.96 7.06
CA THR A 353 4.72 -16.77 6.76
C THR A 353 4.14 -17.97 6.02
N THR A 354 2.83 -18.14 6.12
CA THR A 354 2.08 -19.21 5.45
C THR A 354 1.83 -18.88 3.98
N LEU A 355 1.11 -19.79 3.29
CA LEU A 355 0.58 -19.56 1.96
C LEU A 355 -0.06 -18.17 1.84
N GLU A 356 0.08 -17.59 0.65
CA GLU A 356 -0.49 -16.30 0.19
C GLU A 356 0.24 -15.01 0.53
N SER A 357 1.05 -14.95 1.58
CA SER A 357 2.11 -13.93 1.72
C SER A 357 3.51 -14.51 1.55
N GLY A 358 3.60 -15.85 1.57
CA GLY A 358 4.84 -16.58 1.66
C GLY A 358 4.71 -18.00 1.13
N ARG A 359 4.26 -18.16 -0.12
CA ARG A 359 4.50 -19.41 -0.88
C ARG A 359 5.97 -19.77 -1.06
N ARG A 360 6.89 -19.11 -0.37
CA ARG A 360 8.31 -19.41 -0.32
C ARG A 360 8.82 -18.99 1.06
N PHE A 361 8.75 -19.91 2.02
CA PHE A 361 10.04 -20.32 2.57
C PHE A 361 10.79 -20.82 1.35
N SER A 362 11.63 -19.96 0.79
CA SER A 362 12.18 -20.25 -0.52
C SER A 362 13.04 -21.50 -0.29
N ALA A 363 12.67 -22.59 -0.96
CA ALA A 363 13.35 -23.87 -0.80
C ALA A 363 14.86 -23.74 -1.10
N ASP A 364 15.22 -22.67 -1.79
CA ASP A 364 16.55 -22.13 -2.03
C ASP A 364 17.16 -21.35 -0.84
N ALA A 365 16.35 -20.76 0.06
CA ALA A 365 16.72 -20.22 1.39
C ALA A 365 16.75 -21.30 2.48
N THR A 366 16.40 -22.54 2.19
CA THR A 366 16.90 -23.70 2.96
C THR A 366 17.87 -24.57 2.17
N GLY A 367 17.93 -24.41 0.84
CA GLY A 367 18.55 -25.37 -0.06
C GLY A 367 17.87 -26.75 -0.04
N LYS A 368 16.66 -26.87 0.51
CA LYS A 368 15.90 -28.11 0.67
C LYS A 368 14.67 -28.12 -0.23
N THR A 369 14.46 -29.21 -0.94
CA THR A 369 13.29 -29.42 -1.80
C THR A 369 11.96 -29.30 -1.02
N PRO A 370 10.95 -28.55 -1.52
CA PRO A 370 9.62 -28.47 -0.90
C PRO A 370 9.01 -29.85 -0.69
N ILE A 371 8.51 -30.09 0.53
CA ILE A 371 7.88 -31.36 0.92
C ILE A 371 6.56 -31.12 1.65
N LEU A 372 5.51 -31.83 1.26
CA LEU A 372 4.25 -31.88 2.00
C LEU A 372 3.75 -33.32 2.02
N PRO A 373 3.75 -33.99 3.19
CA PRO A 373 3.17 -35.31 3.30
C PRO A 373 1.68 -35.28 2.98
N ASN A 374 1.18 -36.27 2.23
CA ASN A 374 -0.24 -36.44 1.91
C ASN A 374 -0.90 -35.21 1.27
N ALA A 375 -0.19 -34.53 0.36
CA ALA A 375 -0.68 -33.35 -0.33
C ALA A 375 -1.93 -33.64 -1.18
N THR A 376 -2.91 -32.73 -1.13
CA THR A 376 -4.06 -32.74 -2.04
C THR A 376 -3.62 -32.50 -3.49
N VAL A 377 -4.50 -32.75 -4.46
CA VAL A 377 -4.22 -32.50 -5.89
C VAL A 377 -3.77 -31.05 -6.13
N MET A 378 -4.47 -30.08 -5.54
CA MET A 378 -4.11 -28.66 -5.66
C MET A 378 -2.76 -28.34 -5.00
N GLN A 379 -2.46 -28.94 -3.84
CA GLN A 379 -1.17 -28.77 -3.17
C GLN A 379 -0.03 -29.40 -3.98
N ASN A 380 -0.26 -30.53 -4.65
CA ASN A 380 0.72 -31.15 -5.53
C ASN A 380 1.08 -30.26 -6.74
N ALA A 381 0.08 -29.61 -7.35
CA ALA A 381 0.33 -28.63 -8.41
C ALA A 381 1.17 -27.44 -7.91
N ALA A 382 0.87 -26.94 -6.71
CA ALA A 382 1.64 -25.86 -6.09
C ALA A 382 3.08 -26.28 -5.73
N LEU A 383 3.28 -27.50 -5.21
CA LEU A 383 4.60 -28.07 -4.94
C LEU A 383 5.41 -28.27 -6.21
N PHE A 384 4.79 -28.73 -7.29
CA PHE A 384 5.45 -28.88 -8.59
C PHE A 384 6.00 -27.54 -9.09
N ALA A 385 5.16 -26.49 -9.05
CA ALA A 385 5.59 -25.14 -9.43
C ALA A 385 6.74 -24.60 -8.55
N GLN A 386 6.72 -24.86 -7.25
CA GLN A 386 7.82 -24.47 -6.35
C GLN A 386 9.11 -25.24 -6.64
N LYS A 387 9.04 -26.55 -6.90
CA LYS A 387 10.19 -27.37 -7.28
C LYS A 387 10.80 -26.91 -8.60
N GLY A 388 9.98 -26.59 -9.60
CA GLY A 388 10.44 -26.02 -10.86
C GLY A 388 11.17 -24.69 -10.66
N ALA A 389 10.61 -23.80 -9.84
CA ALA A 389 11.29 -22.55 -9.49
C ALA A 389 12.62 -22.77 -8.76
N LEU A 390 12.67 -23.68 -7.78
CA LEU A 390 13.92 -24.04 -7.10
C LEU A 390 14.98 -24.57 -8.08
N ALA A 391 14.58 -25.43 -9.03
CA ALA A 391 15.50 -25.96 -10.02
C ALA A 391 16.06 -24.85 -10.92
N LEU A 392 15.22 -23.90 -11.37
CA LEU A 392 15.66 -22.74 -12.13
C LEU A 392 16.70 -21.93 -11.36
N VAL A 393 16.48 -21.70 -10.07
CA VAL A 393 17.45 -21.05 -9.19
C VAL A 393 18.77 -21.79 -9.13
N GLN A 394 18.71 -23.09 -8.85
CA GLN A 394 19.89 -23.93 -8.70
C GLN A 394 20.73 -23.96 -9.99
N ASN A 395 20.07 -23.92 -11.16
CA ASN A 395 20.75 -23.91 -12.44
C ASN A 395 21.55 -22.62 -12.71
N HIS A 396 21.09 -21.47 -12.18
CA HIS A 396 21.72 -20.15 -12.34
C HIS A 396 22.57 -19.72 -11.14
N ARG A 397 22.80 -20.63 -10.18
CA ARG A 397 23.62 -20.38 -9.00
C ARG A 397 25.03 -20.91 -9.18
N THR A 398 26.06 -20.16 -8.79
CA THR A 398 27.45 -20.63 -8.86
C THR A 398 27.71 -21.81 -7.93
N GLU A 399 28.67 -22.65 -8.30
CA GLU A 399 29.17 -23.72 -7.44
C GLU A 399 29.85 -23.14 -6.20
N TRP A 400 30.57 -22.04 -6.35
CA TRP A 400 31.19 -21.31 -5.24
C TRP A 400 30.16 -20.93 -4.16
N ALA A 401 29.01 -20.38 -4.56
CA ALA A 401 27.92 -20.04 -3.63
C ALA A 401 27.17 -21.27 -3.07
N SER A 402 27.35 -22.44 -3.68
CA SER A 402 26.65 -23.70 -3.33
C SER A 402 27.53 -24.69 -2.55
N ALA A 403 28.86 -24.54 -2.59
CA ALA A 403 29.82 -25.43 -1.95
C ALA A 403 29.88 -25.25 -0.42
N SER A 404 30.21 -26.33 0.29
CA SER A 404 30.53 -26.28 1.72
C SER A 404 31.93 -25.67 1.93
N GLY A 405 32.07 -24.65 2.78
CA GLY A 405 33.37 -24.01 3.07
C GLY A 405 33.33 -22.49 3.26
N ALA A 406 34.51 -21.87 3.38
CA ALA A 406 34.67 -20.42 3.51
C ALA A 406 34.27 -19.72 2.19
N GLY A 407 33.14 -19.01 2.20
CA GLY A 407 32.48 -18.47 1.00
C GLY A 407 31.00 -18.88 0.87
N ARG A 408 30.52 -19.81 1.71
CA ARG A 408 29.14 -20.29 1.68
C ARG A 408 28.13 -19.15 1.84
N ILE A 409 27.35 -18.91 0.79
CA ILE A 409 26.03 -18.26 0.90
C ILE A 409 25.07 -19.35 1.37
N SER A 410 25.13 -19.75 2.64
CA SER A 410 24.23 -20.82 3.10
C SER A 410 22.79 -20.30 3.17
N PRO A 411 21.79 -21.10 2.77
CA PRO A 411 20.43 -20.62 2.55
C PRO A 411 19.74 -19.83 3.70
N TRP A 412 20.08 -20.04 4.97
CA TRP A 412 19.21 -19.71 6.12
C TRP A 412 19.78 -18.61 7.06
N MET A 413 20.33 -17.55 6.45
CA MET A 413 21.16 -16.49 7.04
C MET A 413 20.86 -15.96 8.47
N THR A 414 21.93 -15.63 9.21
CA THR A 414 22.02 -14.41 10.05
C THR A 414 23.32 -13.67 9.85
N PRO A 415 23.29 -12.34 9.97
CA PRO A 415 24.18 -11.73 10.96
C PRO A 415 23.48 -10.56 11.67
N GLU A 416 22.88 -10.78 12.85
CA GLU A 416 22.63 -9.67 13.78
C GLU A 416 23.96 -8.97 14.21
N HIS A 417 25.11 -9.61 13.94
CA HIS A 417 26.45 -9.27 14.45
C HIS A 417 27.56 -9.13 13.39
N GLY A 418 27.20 -9.01 12.10
CA GLY A 418 28.08 -8.62 10.99
C GLY A 418 29.48 -9.27 10.90
N GLY A 419 29.64 -10.52 11.32
CA GLY A 419 30.92 -11.19 11.38
C GLY A 419 30.85 -12.67 11.02
N SER A 420 31.85 -13.13 10.28
CA SER A 420 32.28 -14.52 10.05
C SER A 420 31.22 -15.62 9.90
N LEU A 421 31.04 -16.09 8.66
CA LEU A 421 30.19 -17.22 8.21
C LEU A 421 30.59 -18.62 8.75
N TRP A 422 31.45 -18.73 9.77
CA TRP A 422 32.06 -20.01 10.17
C TRP A 422 31.78 -20.47 11.61
N LYS A 423 31.10 -19.69 12.46
CA LYS A 423 30.83 -20.10 13.85
C LYS A 423 29.34 -20.20 14.17
N GLY A 424 28.87 -21.44 14.37
CA GLY A 424 27.64 -21.75 15.11
C GLY A 424 26.40 -22.11 14.27
N VAL A 425 26.48 -22.05 12.95
CA VAL A 425 25.35 -22.25 12.03
C VAL A 425 25.32 -23.73 11.57
N ARG A 426 24.57 -24.61 12.27
CA ARG A 426 24.26 -26.01 11.90
C ARG A 426 23.15 -26.18 10.86
N ASP A 427 23.40 -26.94 9.78
CA ASP A 427 22.39 -27.26 8.76
C ASP A 427 21.06 -27.79 9.32
N LEU A 428 19.95 -27.43 8.66
CA LEU A 428 18.64 -28.01 8.96
C LEU A 428 18.65 -29.51 8.68
N ASN A 429 18.35 -30.30 9.71
CA ASN A 429 18.09 -31.72 9.55
C ASN A 429 16.71 -31.95 8.90
N ASN A 430 16.41 -33.21 8.55
CA ASN A 430 15.18 -33.54 7.83
C ASN A 430 13.91 -33.30 8.67
N ASP A 431 13.98 -33.47 9.99
CA ASP A 431 12.84 -33.26 10.88
C ASP A 431 12.54 -31.78 11.07
N GLU A 432 13.58 -30.95 11.23
CA GLU A 432 13.49 -29.49 11.25
C GLU A 432 12.87 -28.99 9.93
N TRP A 433 13.36 -29.48 8.80
CA TRP A 433 12.80 -29.13 7.49
C TRP A 433 11.33 -29.55 7.34
N LEU A 434 11.00 -30.78 7.74
CA LEU A 434 9.63 -31.28 7.67
C LEU A 434 8.68 -30.49 8.56
N ARG A 435 9.10 -30.17 9.79
CA ARG A 435 8.34 -29.35 10.74
C ARG A 435 8.08 -27.95 10.15
N LEU A 436 9.13 -27.29 9.67
CA LEU A 436 9.03 -25.99 9.04
C LEU A 436 8.11 -26.01 7.82
N SER A 437 8.26 -27.00 6.95
CA SER A 437 7.44 -27.14 5.76
C SER A 437 5.96 -27.32 6.14
N ARG A 438 5.63 -28.20 7.09
CA ARG A 438 4.25 -28.35 7.57
C ARG A 438 3.66 -27.03 8.06
N CYS A 439 4.41 -26.25 8.84
CA CYS A 439 3.96 -24.93 9.27
C CYS A 439 3.76 -23.96 8.09
N ALA A 440 4.72 -23.88 7.16
CA ALA A 440 4.65 -23.01 5.98
C ALA A 440 3.42 -23.30 5.10
N TRP A 441 2.99 -24.56 5.06
CA TRP A 441 1.79 -25.01 4.35
C TRP A 441 0.50 -24.94 5.16
N GLY A 442 0.54 -24.36 6.38
CA GLY A 442 -0.64 -24.24 7.25
C GLY A 442 -1.13 -25.57 7.83
N LEU A 443 -0.32 -26.63 7.77
CA LEU A 443 -0.68 -27.98 8.22
C LEU A 443 -0.08 -28.37 9.59
N GLY A 444 0.82 -27.57 10.14
CA GLY A 444 1.30 -27.79 11.51
C GLY A 444 0.28 -27.29 12.55
N ALA A 445 0.44 -27.69 13.81
CA ALA A 445 -0.48 -27.35 14.89
C ALA A 445 0.05 -26.17 15.73
N SER A 446 -0.16 -26.18 17.05
CA SER A 446 0.22 -25.07 17.95
C SER A 446 1.72 -24.79 17.94
N GLU A 447 2.56 -25.77 17.59
CA GLU A 447 4.01 -25.64 17.50
C GLU A 447 4.49 -24.64 16.43
N CYS A 448 3.60 -24.23 15.53
CA CYS A 448 3.89 -23.24 14.51
C CYS A 448 3.71 -21.79 14.99
N GLY A 449 3.07 -21.58 16.15
CA GLY A 449 2.89 -20.25 16.71
C GLY A 449 2.19 -19.28 15.76
N TYR A 450 1.19 -19.75 14.99
CA TYR A 450 0.56 -18.92 13.95
C TYR A 450 -0.01 -17.62 14.52
N ARG A 451 0.30 -16.49 13.86
CA ARG A 451 -0.33 -15.20 14.11
C ARG A 451 -0.89 -14.65 12.80
N PRO A 452 -1.98 -13.86 12.81
CA PRO A 452 -2.39 -13.12 11.62
C PRO A 452 -1.23 -12.30 11.08
N LEU A 453 -0.98 -12.37 9.78
CA LEU A 453 0.04 -11.52 9.16
C LEU A 453 -0.51 -10.11 8.89
N PHE A 454 -1.80 -10.04 8.59
CA PHE A 454 -2.50 -8.79 8.33
C PHE A 454 -3.48 -8.47 9.45
N THR A 455 -3.60 -7.19 9.76
CA THR A 455 -4.60 -6.67 10.68
C THR A 455 -5.52 -5.71 9.97
N GLN A 456 -6.73 -5.64 10.49
CA GLN A 456 -7.66 -4.60 10.16
C GLN A 456 -7.24 -3.29 10.81
N CYS A 457 -7.65 -2.20 10.16
CA CYS A 457 -7.63 -0.85 10.66
C CYS A 457 -8.24 -0.71 12.07
N PRO A 458 -7.54 -0.08 13.02
CA PRO A 458 -8.08 0.17 14.34
C PRO A 458 -9.08 1.34 14.31
N PRO A 459 -10.15 1.29 15.12
CA PRO A 459 -10.97 2.48 15.40
C PRO A 459 -10.15 3.64 15.97
N PRO A 460 -10.60 4.90 15.81
CA PRO A 460 -9.96 6.04 16.48
C PRO A 460 -9.93 5.86 18.01
N GLY A 461 -8.77 6.12 18.60
CA GLY A 461 -8.54 6.00 20.05
C GLY A 461 -8.41 4.56 20.58
N SER A 462 -8.23 3.56 19.73
CA SER A 462 -7.97 2.18 20.13
C SER A 462 -6.92 1.50 19.26
N GLY A 463 -6.51 0.27 19.62
CA GLY A 463 -5.60 -0.54 18.80
C GLY A 463 -4.23 0.10 18.51
N GLY A 464 -3.69 0.88 19.46
CA GLY A 464 -2.43 1.61 19.32
C GLY A 464 -2.60 3.09 18.93
N ASP A 465 -3.80 3.50 18.51
CA ASP A 465 -4.16 4.91 18.40
C ASP A 465 -4.49 5.48 19.79
N THR A 466 -3.71 6.45 20.23
CA THR A 466 -3.87 7.11 21.54
C THR A 466 -4.49 8.50 21.43
N PHE A 467 -4.80 8.96 20.21
CA PHE A 467 -5.32 10.30 19.99
C PHE A 467 -6.83 10.34 20.25
N ILE A 468 -7.25 11.22 21.16
CA ILE A 468 -8.66 11.44 21.51
C ILE A 468 -9.05 12.91 21.31
N PRO A 469 -10.31 13.19 20.93
CA PRO A 469 -10.88 14.53 20.92
C PRO A 469 -10.87 15.20 22.31
N THR A 470 -10.65 16.50 22.33
CA THR A 470 -10.59 17.34 23.55
C THR A 470 -11.24 18.70 23.33
N ASP A 471 -11.31 19.53 24.37
CA ASP A 471 -11.77 20.93 24.29
C ASP A 471 -13.16 21.10 23.66
N PHE A 472 -14.12 20.23 24.02
CA PHE A 472 -15.49 20.35 23.54
C PHE A 472 -16.17 21.61 24.11
N SER A 473 -16.76 22.41 23.24
CA SER A 473 -17.56 23.59 23.60
C SER A 473 -18.79 23.76 22.72
N ALA A 474 -19.82 24.40 23.27
CA ALA A 474 -21.04 24.76 22.58
C ALA A 474 -21.39 26.22 22.87
N GLU A 475 -21.27 27.07 21.86
CA GLU A 475 -21.40 28.52 21.97
C GLU A 475 -22.51 29.05 21.06
N VAL A 476 -23.28 30.01 21.54
CA VAL A 476 -24.36 30.64 20.76
C VAL A 476 -23.83 31.95 20.20
N HIS A 477 -23.82 32.06 18.87
CA HIS A 477 -23.45 33.26 18.14
C HIS A 477 -24.68 33.92 17.54
N PHE A 478 -24.66 35.24 17.43
CA PHE A 478 -25.70 36.03 16.79
C PHE A 478 -25.16 36.57 15.47
N TYR A 479 -25.81 36.21 14.36
CA TYR A 479 -25.41 36.62 13.01
C TYR A 479 -26.56 37.38 12.35
N PRO A 480 -26.58 38.72 12.45
CA PRO A 480 -27.56 39.53 11.74
C PRO A 480 -27.17 39.56 10.25
N GLY A 481 -27.72 38.64 9.45
CA GLY A 481 -27.52 38.66 7.99
C GLY A 481 -27.61 37.32 7.25
N ILE A 482 -27.78 36.18 7.94
CA ILE A 482 -27.86 34.88 7.26
C ILE A 482 -29.22 34.73 6.56
N SER A 483 -29.17 34.23 5.33
CA SER A 483 -30.22 34.16 4.30
C SER A 483 -31.39 33.22 4.64
N ALA A 484 -31.98 33.30 5.84
CA ALA A 484 -33.14 32.49 6.21
C ALA A 484 -33.94 33.00 7.43
N GLY A 485 -33.68 34.20 7.95
CA GLY A 485 -34.31 34.67 9.19
C GLY A 485 -33.80 33.98 10.46
N VAL A 486 -32.75 33.15 10.36
CA VAL A 486 -32.05 32.56 11.50
C VAL A 486 -31.07 33.58 12.07
N GLN A 487 -31.40 34.09 13.25
CA GLN A 487 -30.58 35.09 13.94
C GLN A 487 -29.52 34.49 14.87
N ARG A 488 -29.67 33.21 15.23
CA ARG A 488 -28.83 32.53 16.22
C ARG A 488 -28.28 31.24 15.64
N ILE A 489 -26.97 31.04 15.80
CA ILE A 489 -26.26 29.82 15.45
C ILE A 489 -25.66 29.24 16.72
N LEU A 490 -25.82 27.95 16.91
CA LEU A 490 -25.12 27.19 17.92
C LEU A 490 -23.93 26.53 17.26
N ARG A 491 -22.72 26.99 17.62
CA ARG A 491 -21.46 26.40 17.20
C ARG A 491 -21.03 25.34 18.20
N LEU A 492 -20.89 24.12 17.71
CA LEU A 492 -20.26 23.02 18.42
C LEU A 492 -18.81 22.94 17.94
N SER A 493 -17.83 22.97 18.85
CA SER A 493 -16.41 22.88 18.51
C SER A 493 -15.66 21.91 19.41
N TRP A 494 -14.59 21.34 18.88
CA TRP A 494 -13.66 20.46 19.59
C TRP A 494 -12.29 20.48 18.92
N LYS A 495 -11.29 19.91 19.57
CA LYS A 495 -9.96 19.73 18.99
C LYS A 495 -9.59 18.27 18.85
N TYR A 496 -8.89 17.93 17.78
CA TYR A 496 -8.38 16.59 17.54
C TYR A 496 -7.09 16.61 16.70
N LEU A 497 -6.14 15.74 17.03
CA LEU A 497 -4.93 15.50 16.26
C LEU A 497 -5.02 14.11 15.64
N ASN A 498 -5.01 14.00 14.32
CA ASN A 498 -4.87 12.71 13.65
C ASN A 498 -3.38 12.32 13.58
N GLY A 499 -2.84 11.80 14.69
CA GLY A 499 -1.42 11.50 14.80
C GLY A 499 -1.07 10.01 14.67
N TYR A 500 -2.03 9.12 14.36
CA TYR A 500 -1.77 7.68 14.34
C TYR A 500 -0.62 7.34 13.36
N GLY A 501 0.41 6.68 13.89
CA GLY A 501 1.62 6.35 13.14
C GLY A 501 2.57 7.51 12.88
N ASP A 502 2.46 8.60 13.62
CA ASP A 502 3.37 9.75 13.56
C ASP A 502 3.49 10.34 12.13
N VAL A 503 2.35 10.47 11.47
CA VAL A 503 2.20 11.08 10.15
C VAL A 503 1.52 12.46 10.32
N PRO A 504 2.26 13.58 10.30
CA PRO A 504 1.68 14.91 10.58
C PRO A 504 0.61 15.40 9.59
N ALA A 505 0.59 14.82 8.40
CA ALA A 505 -0.34 15.13 7.33
C ALA A 505 -1.39 14.02 7.13
N ARG A 506 -1.63 13.18 8.15
CA ARG A 506 -2.61 12.09 8.07
C ARG A 506 -4.04 12.63 8.02
N ASP A 507 -4.86 12.07 7.15
CA ASP A 507 -6.21 12.55 6.85
C ASP A 507 -7.27 11.43 6.77
N ASP A 508 -7.06 10.31 7.46
CA ASP A 508 -8.00 9.18 7.42
C ASP A 508 -9.12 9.23 8.48
N VAL A 509 -9.26 10.30 9.27
CA VAL A 509 -10.30 10.43 10.32
C VAL A 509 -11.26 11.58 10.06
N ARG A 510 -12.56 11.31 10.25
CA ARG A 510 -13.64 12.31 10.27
C ARG A 510 -14.52 12.13 11.50
N PHE A 511 -15.46 13.05 11.70
CA PHE A 511 -16.44 12.99 12.78
C PHE A 511 -17.86 12.98 12.24
N ASN A 512 -18.67 12.09 12.79
CA ASN A 512 -20.11 12.19 12.64
C ASN A 512 -20.69 12.96 13.83
N VAL A 513 -21.61 13.90 13.56
CA VAL A 513 -22.33 14.65 14.59
C VAL A 513 -23.82 14.40 14.41
N ALA A 514 -24.39 13.60 15.31
CA ALA A 514 -25.83 13.47 15.43
C ALA A 514 -26.37 14.45 16.46
N PHE A 515 -27.52 15.06 16.19
CA PHE A 515 -28.19 15.90 17.17
C PHE A 515 -29.71 15.78 17.17
N LYS A 516 -30.29 16.07 18.34
CA LYS A 516 -31.73 16.24 18.56
C LYS A 516 -32.00 17.61 19.18
N THR A 517 -33.16 18.15 18.85
CA THR A 517 -33.66 19.39 19.43
C THR A 517 -34.92 19.10 20.21
N VAL A 518 -34.95 19.49 21.48
CA VAL A 518 -36.11 19.34 22.38
C VAL A 518 -36.40 20.67 23.06
N ASP A 519 -37.56 20.79 23.72
CA ASP A 519 -37.83 21.96 24.57
C ASP A 519 -36.96 21.94 25.83
N VAL A 520 -36.52 23.11 26.31
CA VAL A 520 -35.81 23.21 27.59
C VAL A 520 -36.75 22.75 28.71
N PRO A 521 -36.40 21.70 29.47
CA PRO A 521 -37.26 21.21 30.54
C PRO A 521 -37.42 22.26 31.66
N LEU A 522 -38.59 22.28 32.29
CA LEU A 522 -38.87 23.18 33.42
C LEU A 522 -37.87 22.97 34.57
N ALA A 523 -37.51 21.72 34.83
CA ALA A 523 -36.39 21.38 35.71
C ALA A 523 -35.10 21.42 34.88
N LYS A 524 -34.26 22.45 35.05
CA LYS A 524 -33.00 22.69 34.31
C LYS A 524 -31.88 21.67 34.63
N GLY A 525 -32.21 20.39 34.76
CA GLY A 525 -31.27 19.31 34.98
C GLY A 525 -30.48 18.95 33.72
N ALA A 526 -29.31 18.35 33.91
CA ALA A 526 -28.54 17.76 32.82
C ALA A 526 -29.32 16.60 32.17
N PRO A 527 -29.27 16.43 30.84
CA PRO A 527 -29.92 15.32 30.16
C PRO A 527 -29.30 13.98 30.56
N THR A 528 -30.13 12.95 30.64
CA THR A 528 -29.71 11.56 30.82
C THR A 528 -29.21 10.98 29.49
N ARG A 529 -28.32 9.97 29.56
CA ARG A 529 -27.72 9.35 28.35
C ARG A 529 -28.75 8.87 27.29
N PRO A 530 -29.92 8.32 27.65
CA PRO A 530 -30.94 7.92 26.67
C PRO A 530 -31.64 9.07 25.93
N GLU A 531 -31.58 10.30 26.45
CA GLU A 531 -32.18 11.47 25.78
C GLU A 531 -31.38 11.90 24.55
N TYR A 532 -30.06 11.66 24.57
CA TYR A 532 -29.19 11.94 23.44
C TYR A 532 -29.55 11.06 22.22
N PRO A 533 -29.13 11.45 21.00
CA PRO A 533 -29.05 10.51 19.88
C PRO A 533 -28.40 9.20 20.31
N THR A 534 -28.82 8.06 19.75
CA THR A 534 -28.18 6.77 20.07
C THR A 534 -26.84 6.65 19.35
N ALA A 535 -26.01 5.68 19.77
CA ALA A 535 -24.75 5.39 19.09
C ALA A 535 -24.98 4.97 17.63
N ASP A 536 -26.04 4.20 17.36
CA ASP A 536 -26.39 3.75 16.00
C ASP A 536 -26.85 4.92 15.12
N GLU A 537 -27.63 5.85 15.69
CA GLU A 537 -28.02 7.09 15.00
C GLU A 537 -26.77 7.93 14.62
N ALA A 538 -25.79 8.03 15.52
CA ALA A 538 -24.55 8.77 15.26
C ALA A 538 -23.59 8.07 14.30
N LYS A 539 -23.57 6.72 14.29
CA LYS A 539 -22.83 5.93 13.29
C LYS A 539 -23.50 5.96 11.91
N GLY A 540 -24.73 6.46 11.82
CA GLY A 540 -25.50 6.54 10.57
C GLY A 540 -26.08 5.20 10.13
N ILE A 541 -26.39 4.31 11.07
CA ILE A 541 -27.16 3.11 10.77
C ILE A 541 -28.55 3.55 10.26
N SER A 542 -28.94 3.05 9.09
CA SER A 542 -30.17 3.45 8.38
C SER A 542 -30.25 4.96 8.07
N PHE A 543 -29.10 5.60 7.83
CA PHE A 543 -29.05 7.01 7.42
C PHE A 543 -29.74 7.22 6.07
N VAL A 544 -30.59 8.25 6.01
CA VAL A 544 -31.25 8.75 4.80
C VAL A 544 -30.69 10.14 4.51
N ALA A 545 -29.89 10.24 3.45
CA ALA A 545 -29.27 11.49 3.03
C ALA A 545 -30.33 12.46 2.49
N ALA A 546 -30.23 13.73 2.88
CA ALA A 546 -30.91 14.83 2.22
C ALA A 546 -30.02 15.39 1.09
N ALA A 547 -28.78 15.79 1.43
CA ALA A 547 -27.70 16.15 0.51
C ALA A 547 -26.37 16.30 1.28
N ASP A 548 -25.22 16.17 0.60
CA ASP A 548 -23.87 16.48 1.08
C ASP A 548 -23.52 16.03 2.52
N GLY A 549 -23.85 14.78 2.85
CA GLY A 549 -23.55 14.20 4.16
C GLY A 549 -24.49 14.65 5.29
N VAL A 550 -25.47 15.50 5.00
CA VAL A 550 -26.55 15.89 5.93
C VAL A 550 -27.79 15.05 5.68
N GLY A 551 -28.45 14.62 6.73
CA GLY A 551 -29.72 13.90 6.61
C GLY A 551 -30.25 13.42 7.95
N ARG A 552 -31.05 12.35 7.91
CA ARG A 552 -31.69 11.78 9.10
C ARG A 552 -31.18 10.38 9.37
N SER A 553 -30.90 10.08 10.62
CA SER A 553 -30.67 8.70 11.10
C SER A 553 -31.57 8.47 12.30
N GLY A 554 -32.57 7.60 12.12
CA GLY A 554 -33.66 7.43 13.08
C GLY A 554 -34.39 8.74 13.39
N SER A 555 -34.35 9.14 14.65
CA SER A 555 -34.96 10.38 15.14
C SER A 555 -34.01 11.57 15.16
N ALA A 556 -32.72 11.37 14.93
CA ALA A 556 -31.69 12.42 14.94
C ALA A 556 -31.41 12.97 13.54
N THR A 557 -31.02 14.25 13.48
CA THR A 557 -30.32 14.81 12.33
C THR A 557 -28.85 14.42 12.42
N LEU A 558 -28.26 14.00 11.31
CA LEU A 558 -26.87 13.58 11.24
C LEU A 558 -26.11 14.44 10.22
N LEU A 559 -24.97 14.99 10.65
CA LEU A 559 -23.93 15.56 9.81
C LEU A 559 -22.78 14.56 9.75
N LYS A 560 -22.53 14.01 8.57
CA LYS A 560 -21.47 13.02 8.35
C LYS A 560 -20.15 13.66 7.96
N ASP A 561 -19.08 12.93 8.28
CA ASP A 561 -17.75 13.13 7.70
C ASP A 561 -17.19 14.56 7.89
N VAL A 562 -17.38 15.13 9.08
CA VAL A 562 -16.86 16.46 9.45
C VAL A 562 -15.33 16.43 9.47
N SER A 563 -14.72 17.28 8.63
CA SER A 563 -13.29 17.60 8.57
C SER A 563 -12.95 18.79 9.48
N PHE A 564 -11.65 19.07 9.67
CA PHE A 564 -11.22 20.20 10.49
C PHE A 564 -11.40 21.54 9.77
N ALA A 565 -11.55 22.61 10.53
CA ALA A 565 -11.76 23.96 10.03
C ALA A 565 -10.58 24.42 9.15
N GLY A 566 -10.89 24.96 7.98
CA GLY A 566 -9.89 25.44 7.02
C GLY A 566 -9.26 24.34 6.16
N HIS A 567 -9.70 23.08 6.29
CA HIS A 567 -9.30 22.03 5.36
C HIS A 567 -10.23 22.02 4.14
N GLU A 568 -9.71 22.46 3.00
CA GLU A 568 -10.45 22.38 1.75
C GLU A 568 -10.56 20.93 1.28
N LYS A 569 -11.73 20.57 0.74
CA LYS A 569 -12.02 19.25 0.21
C LYS A 569 -11.02 18.91 -0.90
N TRP A 570 -10.44 17.71 -0.83
CA TRP A 570 -9.44 17.23 -1.77
C TRP A 570 -8.17 18.10 -1.81
N THR A 571 -7.68 18.53 -0.66
CA THR A 571 -6.35 19.13 -0.54
C THR A 571 -5.50 18.32 0.44
N ASP A 572 -4.18 18.49 0.39
CA ASP A 572 -3.31 17.91 1.41
C ASP A 572 -3.43 18.72 2.70
N PRO A 573 -3.65 18.09 3.86
CA PRO A 573 -3.59 18.84 5.12
C PRO A 573 -2.15 19.32 5.35
N ALA A 574 -1.99 20.62 5.64
CA ALA A 574 -0.70 21.18 6.05
C ALA A 574 -0.20 20.45 7.30
N PRO A 575 1.04 19.92 7.38
CA PRO A 575 1.55 19.15 8.52
C PRO A 575 1.26 19.78 9.89
N SER A 576 0.85 18.98 10.89
CA SER A 576 0.65 19.46 12.27
C SER A 576 1.04 18.42 13.30
N ASP A 577 1.63 18.87 14.40
CA ASP A 577 1.88 18.16 15.66
C ASP A 577 0.94 18.63 16.79
N THR A 578 0.04 19.58 16.50
CA THR A 578 -0.93 20.13 17.46
C THR A 578 -2.37 19.81 17.04
N PRO A 579 -3.29 19.65 18.02
CA PRO A 579 -4.71 19.41 17.75
C PRO A 579 -5.34 20.51 16.89
N ARG A 580 -6.05 20.09 15.84
CA ARG A 580 -6.77 20.99 14.93
C ARG A 580 -8.17 21.25 15.44
N LEU A 581 -8.69 22.44 15.13
CA LEU A 581 -10.07 22.82 15.46
C LEU A 581 -11.05 22.16 14.49
N TYR A 582 -12.05 21.49 15.03
CA TYR A 582 -13.23 21.03 14.32
C TYR A 582 -14.43 21.82 14.83
N HIS A 583 -15.38 22.13 13.96
CA HIS A 583 -16.65 22.69 14.38
C HIS A 583 -17.77 22.36 13.40
N VAL A 584 -19.00 22.43 13.91
CA VAL A 584 -20.22 22.48 13.12
C VAL A 584 -21.16 23.54 13.68
N ASP A 585 -21.89 24.18 12.78
CA ASP A 585 -22.84 25.24 13.07
C ASP A 585 -24.26 24.73 12.83
N VAL A 586 -25.11 24.80 13.85
CA VAL A 586 -26.53 24.42 13.74
C VAL A 586 -27.46 25.60 14.03
N PRO A 587 -28.59 25.73 13.31
CA PRO A 587 -29.58 26.76 13.60
C PRO A 587 -30.12 26.65 15.04
N ALA A 588 -30.05 27.77 15.77
CA ALA A 588 -30.44 27.83 17.17
C ALA A 588 -31.76 28.59 17.37
N ALA A 589 -32.65 28.06 18.21
CA ALA A 589 -33.90 28.72 18.60
C ALA A 589 -34.01 28.85 20.11
N CYS A 590 -34.63 29.95 20.57
CA CYS A 590 -34.85 30.22 21.98
C CYS A 590 -35.75 29.16 22.63
N GLY A 591 -35.47 28.83 23.90
CA GLY A 591 -36.25 27.84 24.65
C GLY A 591 -36.03 26.40 24.18
N LYS A 592 -35.04 26.17 23.31
CA LYS A 592 -34.66 24.83 22.85
C LYS A 592 -33.38 24.34 23.49
N ARG A 593 -33.35 23.03 23.74
CA ARG A 593 -32.21 22.25 24.18
C ARG A 593 -31.71 21.41 23.01
N TYR A 594 -30.41 21.50 22.75
CA TYR A 594 -29.72 20.75 21.70
C TYR A 594 -28.89 19.64 22.36
N LEU A 595 -29.07 18.41 21.90
CA LEU A 595 -28.40 17.21 22.40
C LEU A 595 -27.53 16.64 21.29
N PHE A 596 -26.22 16.68 21.45
CA PHE A 596 -25.25 16.21 20.46
C PHE A 596 -24.62 14.89 20.89
N ARG A 597 -24.45 13.97 19.94
CA ARG A 597 -23.54 12.83 20.03
C ARG A 597 -22.54 12.92 18.89
N ILE A 598 -21.26 12.96 19.24
CA ILE A 598 -20.14 13.07 18.30
C ILE A 598 -19.38 11.75 18.30
N VAL A 599 -19.15 11.18 17.12
CA VAL A 599 -18.47 9.89 16.96
C VAL A 599 -17.32 10.02 15.95
N PRO A 600 -16.06 9.82 16.37
CA PRO A 600 -14.94 9.72 15.46
C PRO A 600 -15.05 8.47 14.57
N ALA A 601 -14.64 8.61 13.31
CA ALA A 601 -14.71 7.59 12.27
C ALA A 601 -13.41 7.56 11.46
N ARG A 602 -12.78 6.38 11.34
CA ARG A 602 -11.59 6.17 10.51
C ARG A 602 -11.96 5.50 9.19
N PHE A 603 -11.45 6.04 8.10
CA PHE A 603 -11.53 5.48 6.75
C PHE A 603 -10.34 4.57 6.52
N CYS A 604 -10.59 3.27 6.39
CA CYS A 604 -9.54 2.28 6.58
C CYS A 604 -8.80 1.88 5.30
N PHE A 605 -9.45 1.99 4.14
CA PHE A 605 -8.90 1.65 2.82
C PHE A 605 -8.29 0.23 2.70
N ASP A 606 -8.65 -0.68 3.61
CA ASP A 606 -8.16 -2.06 3.73
C ASP A 606 -9.29 -3.09 3.51
N ASN A 607 -10.35 -2.68 2.79
CA ASN A 607 -11.59 -3.42 2.58
C ASN A 607 -12.47 -3.63 3.82
N THR A 608 -12.14 -3.03 4.97
CA THR A 608 -12.98 -3.11 6.18
C THR A 608 -14.01 -1.98 6.30
N GLY A 609 -13.95 -1.00 5.40
CA GLY A 609 -14.85 0.14 5.34
C GLY A 609 -14.45 1.25 6.34
N ILE A 610 -15.44 1.75 7.08
CA ILE A 610 -15.26 2.77 8.12
C ILE A 610 -15.28 2.10 9.49
N ARG A 611 -14.35 2.48 10.37
CA ARG A 611 -14.29 2.02 11.77
C ARG A 611 -14.59 3.19 12.69
N PHE A 612 -15.69 3.07 13.44
CA PHE A 612 -16.10 4.08 14.41
C PHE A 612 -15.46 3.82 15.77
N SER A 613 -15.08 4.89 16.47
CA SER A 613 -14.56 4.81 17.83
C SER A 613 -15.58 4.11 18.75
N GLU A 614 -15.06 3.40 19.76
CA GLU A 614 -15.87 2.86 20.85
C GLU A 614 -16.37 3.98 21.78
N ALA A 615 -15.61 5.08 21.87
CA ALA A 615 -15.99 6.25 22.62
C ALA A 615 -16.91 7.18 21.80
N ASP A 616 -17.94 7.69 22.46
CA ASP A 616 -18.77 8.79 21.96
C ASP A 616 -18.75 9.96 22.93
N TYR A 617 -18.93 11.16 22.38
CA TYR A 617 -18.86 12.40 23.12
C TYR A 617 -20.23 13.05 23.12
N LEU A 618 -20.77 13.26 24.32
CA LEU A 618 -22.10 13.81 24.54
C LEU A 618 -21.97 15.25 25.01
N LEU A 619 -22.63 16.17 24.32
CA LEU A 619 -22.66 17.58 24.71
C LEU A 619 -24.08 18.09 24.58
N TYR A 620 -24.51 18.96 25.50
CA TYR A 620 -25.79 19.62 25.38
C TYR A 620 -25.66 21.13 25.54
N ARG A 621 -26.61 21.87 24.96
CA ARG A 621 -26.73 23.31 25.15
C ARG A 621 -28.19 23.72 25.21
N ASP A 622 -28.52 24.46 26.26
CA ASP A 622 -29.80 25.18 26.36
C ASP A 622 -29.62 26.58 25.78
N VAL A 623 -30.51 26.96 24.87
CA VAL A 623 -30.52 28.29 24.25
C VAL A 623 -31.58 29.13 24.97
N ASP A 624 -31.15 29.75 26.08
CA ASP A 624 -31.95 30.72 26.83
C ASP A 624 -31.73 32.11 26.22
N CYS A 625 -32.82 32.80 25.88
CA CYS A 625 -32.76 34.13 25.26
C CYS A 625 -33.16 35.25 26.22
N GLY A 626 -33.38 34.92 27.50
CA GLY A 626 -34.15 35.79 28.37
C GLY A 626 -35.62 35.83 27.94
N ARG A 627 -36.53 36.07 28.88
CA ARG A 627 -37.87 36.52 28.55
C ARG A 627 -37.86 38.02 28.32
#